data_AF-A0A538FU98-F1
#
_entry.id   AF-A0A538FU98-F1
#
_cell.length_a   1.000
_cell.length_b   1.000
_cell.length_c   1.000
_cell.angle_alpha   90.00
_cell.angle_beta   90.00
_cell.angle_gamma   90.00
#
_symmetry.space_group_name_H-M   'P 1'
#
loop_
_entity.id
_entity.type
_entity.pdbx_description
1 polymer ?
#
loop_
_entity_poly.entity_id
_entity_poly.type
_entity_poly.pdbx_seq_one_letter_code
_entity_poly.pdbx_strand_id
1 'polypeptide(L)'
;MRLRGLIVLTALCAWLGAPSGAPAARALFVPCGANGLECMTVNVPLDRSGATAGTVSLHVEELLAPGTPRGVLFLVAGGPGQASSGTFQLGTNANDYRSQFPGYTLVAFDNRGTGRSGVLRCPELQAAPFASPPTVQALVAKCATEIGPSRAFYSTRDHVDDIDAVRQALGFDRIALWGTSYGTQLSVAYALTYPSHVERLLLDSVADAQGRDPFSLDDLQQMPKGLASLCSGRLCSAATSNFVGEVVKLANRVAAHPLAGKVAKPGGGTRTVRASGIDFLSGAVLDTDLNAGLAAELPAAVHAALRGRSRALLRLVQLDRETAITPAEDLSMGLFTATVCDDGPFPWDPETPVAQRPALLAAARNALPRGSTGPFGLWATDLGPAASCVTWPPQAPRPGIGSGPLPNVPVLVFAGERDLRTPVSNAAAIAARFPQGHLVTVPGVGHSVLGADLTRCAQDAVGTWLSGGVPPSRCPRSPMLVNPIGPIPASFTALSPRGGVRGRTLAGVAKTVREAAASWAFAFTGFSTPHSIAGLYGGVVRTSGTTFTLKRYSLVPGLQVSGTFRLYQPDAGSALPARFVGSVRVLGPKAAHGSLSVGPSALVGRLGGRRVRGPA
;
A
#
# COMPACT_ATOMS: atom_id res chain seq x y z
N MET A 1 -44.03 74.39 -7.69
CA MET A 1 -43.16 73.95 -8.82
C MET A 1 -42.81 72.49 -8.58
N ARG A 2 -43.07 71.48 -9.40
CA ARG A 2 -43.79 71.22 -10.66
C ARG A 2 -44.21 69.72 -10.58
N LEU A 3 -45.51 69.43 -10.61
CA LEU A 3 -46.27 68.64 -11.60
C LEU A 3 -46.42 67.12 -11.35
N ARG A 4 -47.69 66.77 -11.03
CA ARG A 4 -48.55 65.65 -11.47
C ARG A 4 -47.95 64.51 -12.31
N GLY A 5 -48.39 63.27 -12.04
CA GLY A 5 -48.60 62.27 -13.09
C GLY A 5 -48.81 60.80 -12.68
N LEU A 6 -50.07 60.37 -12.71
CA LEU A 6 -50.61 59.06 -13.14
C LEU A 6 -50.38 57.74 -12.36
N ILE A 7 -51.50 57.02 -12.30
CA ILE A 7 -51.81 55.65 -11.86
C ILE A 7 -51.04 54.58 -12.66
N VAL A 8 -50.66 53.45 -12.02
CA VAL A 8 -50.80 52.06 -12.51
C VAL A 8 -50.45 51.04 -11.40
N LEU A 9 -51.22 49.94 -11.37
CA LEU A 9 -51.14 48.76 -10.50
C LEU A 9 -49.73 48.17 -10.34
N THR A 10 -49.41 47.69 -9.13
CA THR A 10 -48.61 46.48 -8.96
C THR A 10 -49.10 45.67 -7.76
N ALA A 11 -49.38 44.39 -8.01
CA ALA A 11 -49.81 43.40 -7.04
C ALA A 11 -48.70 43.13 -6.02
N LEU A 12 -49.00 43.27 -4.73
CA LEU A 12 -48.18 42.76 -3.64
C LEU A 12 -48.54 41.29 -3.40
N CYS A 13 -47.92 40.37 -4.15
CA CYS A 13 -47.79 38.99 -3.71
C CYS A 13 -46.57 38.91 -2.81
N ALA A 14 -46.81 38.85 -1.50
CA ALA A 14 -45.82 38.42 -0.53
C ALA A 14 -45.51 36.94 -0.77
N TRP A 15 -44.42 36.65 -1.49
CA TRP A 15 -43.82 35.33 -1.47
C TRP A 15 -42.88 35.24 -0.27
N LEU A 16 -43.33 34.47 0.72
CA LEU A 16 -42.48 33.89 1.76
C LEU A 16 -41.33 33.16 1.07
N GLY A 17 -40.11 33.68 1.22
CA GLY A 17 -38.89 32.97 0.85
C GLY A 17 -38.69 31.78 1.79
N ALA A 18 -39.18 30.62 1.39
CA ALA A 18 -38.71 29.35 1.92
C ALA A 18 -37.28 29.10 1.40
N PRO A 19 -36.37 28.53 2.20
CA PRO A 19 -35.08 28.08 1.72
C PRO A 19 -35.30 26.84 0.83
N SER A 20 -35.29 27.05 -0.47
CA SER A 20 -35.43 25.99 -1.47
C SER A 20 -34.06 25.37 -1.77
N GLY A 21 -33.88 24.06 -1.50
CA GLY A 21 -32.87 23.27 -2.22
C GLY A 21 -31.95 22.33 -1.44
N ALA A 22 -32.40 21.64 -0.39
CA ALA A 22 -31.67 20.48 0.17
C ALA A 22 -32.48 19.26 0.71
N PRO A 23 -33.81 19.06 0.50
CA PRO A 23 -34.48 17.87 1.06
C PRO A 23 -34.52 16.62 0.16
N ALA A 24 -34.32 16.72 -1.16
CA ALA A 24 -34.59 15.58 -2.06
C ALA A 24 -33.52 14.47 -2.03
N ALA A 25 -32.24 14.83 -1.90
CA ALA A 25 -31.13 13.87 -1.87
C ALA A 25 -31.05 13.08 -0.56
N ARG A 26 -31.29 13.74 0.58
CA ARG A 26 -31.27 13.10 1.91
C ARG A 26 -32.33 12.01 2.08
N ALA A 27 -33.45 12.10 1.37
CA ALA A 27 -34.50 11.08 1.40
C ALA A 27 -34.08 9.74 0.74
N LEU A 28 -32.95 9.69 0.03
CA LEU A 28 -32.45 8.50 -0.65
C LEU A 28 -31.46 7.68 0.19
N PHE A 29 -30.99 8.23 1.31
CA PHE A 29 -30.09 7.51 2.21
C PHE A 29 -30.86 6.49 3.05
N VAL A 30 -30.26 5.30 3.19
CA VAL A 30 -30.79 4.24 4.04
C VAL A 30 -29.72 3.74 5.00
N PRO A 31 -30.07 3.37 6.25
CA PRO A 31 -29.13 2.73 7.15
C PRO A 31 -28.56 1.45 6.53
N CYS A 32 -27.24 1.31 6.51
CA CYS A 32 -26.56 0.19 5.83
C CYS A 32 -25.39 -0.41 6.61
N GLY A 33 -24.99 0.21 7.73
CA GLY A 33 -23.86 -0.24 8.54
C GLY A 33 -23.95 0.18 10.01
N ALA A 34 -22.94 -0.22 10.77
CA ALA A 34 -22.85 0.10 12.19
C ALA A 34 -22.64 1.61 12.43
N ASN A 35 -22.89 2.04 13.67
CA ASN A 35 -22.54 3.37 14.17
C ASN A 35 -23.16 4.56 13.40
N GLY A 36 -24.33 4.36 12.81
CA GLY A 36 -25.07 5.38 12.07
C GLY A 36 -24.54 5.63 10.66
N LEU A 37 -23.97 4.61 10.03
CA LEU A 37 -23.58 4.65 8.63
C LEU A 37 -24.81 4.56 7.73
N GLU A 38 -24.96 5.52 6.82
CA GLU A 38 -26.02 5.57 5.83
C GLU A 38 -25.41 5.37 4.44
N CYS A 39 -26.18 4.77 3.52
CA CYS A 39 -25.74 4.53 2.16
C CYS A 39 -26.78 5.02 1.16
N MET A 40 -26.31 5.38 -0.03
CA MET A 40 -27.15 5.60 -1.20
C MET A 40 -26.47 5.10 -2.48
N THR A 41 -27.24 5.13 -3.58
CA THR A 41 -26.72 4.87 -4.92
C THR A 41 -26.81 6.13 -5.77
N VAL A 42 -25.70 6.53 -6.39
CA VAL A 42 -25.64 7.62 -7.36
C VAL A 42 -25.45 7.04 -8.76
N ASN A 43 -26.40 7.25 -9.66
CA ASN A 43 -26.31 6.76 -11.03
C ASN A 43 -25.63 7.79 -11.93
N VAL A 44 -24.60 7.38 -12.65
CA VAL A 44 -23.86 8.22 -13.62
C VAL A 44 -23.85 7.54 -14.99
N PRO A 45 -23.76 8.28 -16.10
CA PRO A 45 -23.59 7.66 -17.40
C PRO A 45 -22.24 6.92 -17.48
N LEU A 46 -22.22 5.80 -18.19
CA LEU A 46 -20.97 5.11 -18.53
C LEU A 46 -20.07 6.05 -19.34
N ASP A 47 -20.63 6.64 -20.39
CA ASP A 47 -19.97 7.63 -21.25
C ASP A 47 -20.67 8.98 -21.14
N ARG A 48 -19.96 9.99 -20.66
CA ARG A 48 -20.49 11.35 -20.47
C ARG A 48 -20.73 12.10 -21.77
N SER A 49 -20.14 11.66 -22.88
CA SER A 49 -20.44 12.25 -24.20
C SER A 49 -21.81 11.80 -24.74
N GLY A 50 -22.36 10.71 -24.20
CA GLY A 50 -23.59 10.08 -24.68
C GLY A 50 -23.40 9.20 -25.92
N ALA A 51 -22.17 9.07 -26.46
CA ALA A 51 -21.91 8.24 -27.64
C ALA A 51 -22.07 6.74 -27.35
N THR A 52 -21.76 6.30 -26.12
CA THR A 52 -21.97 4.93 -25.65
C THR A 52 -23.05 4.89 -24.58
N ALA A 53 -24.16 4.20 -24.85
CA ALA A 53 -25.21 4.01 -23.86
C ALA A 53 -24.73 3.15 -22.68
N GLY A 54 -25.15 3.51 -21.47
CA GLY A 54 -24.85 2.75 -20.26
C GLY A 54 -24.94 3.59 -19.00
N THR A 55 -25.10 2.93 -17.87
CA THR A 55 -25.15 3.57 -16.55
C THR A 55 -24.27 2.80 -15.59
N VAL A 56 -23.54 3.53 -14.75
CA VAL A 56 -22.81 2.98 -13.61
C VAL A 56 -23.52 3.43 -12.34
N SER A 57 -23.80 2.50 -11.45
CA SER A 57 -24.38 2.76 -10.14
C SER A 57 -23.27 2.85 -9.11
N LEU A 58 -23.00 4.05 -8.61
CA LEU A 58 -21.95 4.31 -7.62
C LEU A 58 -22.50 4.09 -6.21
N HIS A 59 -21.86 3.22 -5.45
CA HIS A 59 -22.14 3.01 -4.04
C HIS A 59 -21.49 4.11 -3.20
N VAL A 60 -22.29 4.82 -2.39
CA VAL A 60 -21.85 5.93 -1.55
C VAL A 60 -22.22 5.62 -0.10
N GLU A 61 -21.25 5.72 0.80
CA GLU A 61 -21.42 5.67 2.25
C GLU A 61 -21.24 7.06 2.85
N GLU A 62 -22.09 7.43 3.80
CA GLU A 62 -22.01 8.66 4.58
C GLU A 62 -22.00 8.34 6.08
N LEU A 63 -21.01 8.91 6.79
CA LEU A 63 -20.95 8.92 8.24
C LEU A 63 -21.09 10.36 8.72
N LEU A 64 -22.26 10.68 9.28
CA LEU A 64 -22.59 12.03 9.71
C LEU A 64 -21.69 12.53 10.85
N ALA A 65 -21.35 13.82 10.78
CA ALA A 65 -20.65 14.55 11.83
C ALA A 65 -21.48 14.56 13.13
N PRO A 66 -20.92 14.15 14.28
CA PRO A 66 -21.52 14.46 15.56
C PRO A 66 -21.34 15.95 15.89
N GLY A 67 -22.34 16.55 16.52
CA GLY A 67 -22.26 17.95 16.98
C GLY A 67 -22.36 18.97 15.85
N THR A 68 -21.58 20.06 15.95
CA THR A 68 -21.60 21.17 14.98
C THR A 68 -20.86 20.78 13.69
N PRO A 69 -21.54 20.77 12.52
CA PRO A 69 -20.89 20.47 11.25
C PRO A 69 -19.87 21.56 10.87
N ARG A 70 -18.72 21.13 10.34
CA ARG A 70 -17.60 21.98 9.87
C ARG A 70 -17.35 21.86 8.38
N GLY A 71 -17.83 20.80 7.75
CA GLY A 71 -17.65 20.52 6.32
C GLY A 71 -17.86 19.05 6.02
N VAL A 72 -17.58 18.67 4.78
CA VAL A 72 -17.61 17.28 4.30
C VAL A 72 -16.22 16.88 3.81
N LEU A 73 -15.78 15.68 4.17
CA LEU A 73 -14.51 15.09 3.73
C LEU A 73 -14.80 13.83 2.93
N PHE A 74 -14.40 13.83 1.66
CA PHE A 74 -14.45 12.67 0.78
C PHE A 74 -13.16 11.87 0.96
N LEU A 75 -13.28 10.60 1.34
CA LEU A 75 -12.17 9.67 1.52
C LEU A 75 -12.01 8.89 0.22
N VAL A 76 -10.84 9.02 -0.40
CA VAL A 76 -10.54 8.49 -1.74
C VAL A 76 -9.41 7.49 -1.65
N ALA A 77 -9.76 6.21 -1.84
CA ALA A 77 -8.79 5.11 -1.80
C ALA A 77 -7.89 5.08 -3.06
N GLY A 78 -6.81 4.31 -2.96
CA GLY A 78 -5.78 4.21 -3.99
C GLY A 78 -5.93 3.01 -4.91
N GLY A 79 -4.79 2.41 -5.28
CA GLY A 79 -4.69 1.34 -6.26
C GLY A 79 -4.08 1.86 -7.57
N PRO A 80 -4.85 2.37 -8.55
CA PRO A 80 -6.32 2.37 -8.65
C PRO A 80 -6.94 0.97 -8.53
N GLY A 81 -8.22 0.87 -8.19
CA GLY A 81 -8.90 -0.42 -8.02
C GLY A 81 -9.41 -0.70 -6.62
N GLN A 82 -9.02 0.09 -5.61
CA GLN A 82 -9.54 -0.06 -4.25
C GLN A 82 -10.91 0.60 -4.12
N ALA A 83 -11.85 -0.11 -3.50
CA ALA A 83 -13.14 0.44 -3.09
C ALA A 83 -12.95 1.32 -1.84
N SER A 84 -13.43 2.56 -1.85
CA SER A 84 -13.29 3.44 -0.67
C SER A 84 -14.11 2.93 0.51
N SER A 85 -15.32 2.38 0.26
CA SER A 85 -16.14 1.79 1.32
C SER A 85 -15.41 0.65 2.05
N GLY A 86 -14.82 -0.28 1.28
CA GLY A 86 -14.06 -1.42 1.80
C GLY A 86 -12.71 -1.04 2.43
N THR A 87 -12.05 0.00 1.92
CA THR A 87 -10.74 0.47 2.42
C THR A 87 -10.89 1.21 3.74
N PHE A 88 -11.82 2.16 3.83
CA PHE A 88 -11.96 3.00 5.01
C PHE A 88 -12.87 2.36 6.07
N GLN A 89 -13.84 1.54 5.67
CA GLN A 89 -14.78 0.83 6.56
C GLN A 89 -15.44 1.78 7.56
N LEU A 90 -16.07 2.84 7.06
CA LEU A 90 -16.57 3.96 7.87
C LEU A 90 -17.44 3.51 9.04
N GLY A 91 -18.29 2.51 8.86
CA GLY A 91 -19.16 1.98 9.93
C GLY A 91 -18.36 1.31 11.05
N THR A 92 -17.39 0.46 10.72
CA THR A 92 -16.55 -0.26 11.70
C THR A 92 -15.62 0.70 12.45
N ASN A 93 -15.05 1.67 11.73
CA ASN A 93 -14.03 2.60 12.24
C ASN A 93 -14.61 3.96 12.66
N ALA A 94 -15.94 4.06 12.82
CA ALA A 94 -16.65 5.33 13.00
C ALA A 94 -16.14 6.17 14.18
N ASN A 95 -15.78 5.53 15.30
CA ASN A 95 -15.30 6.23 16.50
C ASN A 95 -13.92 6.86 16.27
N ASP A 96 -13.01 6.12 15.62
CA ASP A 96 -11.67 6.61 15.31
C ASP A 96 -11.74 7.79 14.35
N TYR A 97 -12.56 7.69 13.30
CA TYR A 97 -12.74 8.77 12.36
C TYR A 97 -13.43 10.01 12.94
N ARG A 98 -14.47 9.84 13.77
CA ARG A 98 -15.12 10.98 14.44
C ARG A 98 -14.16 11.68 15.40
N SER A 99 -13.25 10.93 16.03
CA SER A 99 -12.19 11.50 16.85
C SER A 99 -11.13 12.24 16.03
N GLN A 100 -10.78 11.71 14.84
CA GLN A 100 -9.74 12.28 13.99
C GLN A 100 -10.22 13.50 13.19
N PHE A 101 -11.49 13.50 12.77
CA PHE A 101 -12.10 14.54 11.94
C PHE A 101 -13.34 15.13 12.63
N PRO A 102 -13.19 15.74 13.82
CA PRO A 102 -14.32 16.23 14.60
C PRO A 102 -15.07 17.31 13.82
N GLY A 103 -16.39 17.13 13.70
CA GLY A 103 -17.30 18.01 12.98
C GLY A 103 -17.38 17.80 11.47
N TYR A 104 -16.61 16.87 10.88
CA TYR A 104 -16.73 16.55 9.46
C TYR A 104 -17.72 15.41 9.22
N THR A 105 -18.59 15.59 8.22
CA THR A 105 -19.31 14.46 7.61
C THR A 105 -18.33 13.74 6.69
N LEU A 106 -18.24 12.42 6.81
CA LEU A 106 -17.29 11.62 6.05
C LEU A 106 -18.02 10.85 4.98
N VAL A 107 -17.55 10.96 3.74
CA VAL A 107 -18.12 10.28 2.58
C VAL A 107 -17.07 9.37 1.99
N ALA A 108 -17.39 8.09 1.84
CA ALA A 108 -16.58 7.13 1.10
C ALA A 108 -17.45 6.56 -0.01
N PHE A 109 -17.02 6.71 -1.27
CA PHE A 109 -17.72 6.09 -2.39
C PHE A 109 -16.79 5.21 -3.21
N ASP A 110 -17.36 4.14 -3.74
CA ASP A 110 -16.65 3.20 -4.59
C ASP A 110 -16.57 3.79 -6.00
N ASN A 111 -15.35 4.05 -6.48
CA ASN A 111 -15.13 4.45 -7.88
C ASN A 111 -15.75 3.43 -8.83
N ARG A 112 -16.20 3.88 -10.01
CA ARG A 112 -16.70 2.97 -11.06
C ARG A 112 -15.72 1.82 -11.28
N GLY A 113 -16.21 0.58 -11.29
CA GLY A 113 -15.36 -0.59 -11.47
C GLY A 113 -14.69 -1.13 -10.20
N THR A 114 -15.01 -0.58 -9.01
CA THR A 114 -14.57 -1.10 -7.70
C THR A 114 -15.75 -1.56 -6.85
N GLY A 115 -15.48 -2.43 -5.86
CA GLY A 115 -16.41 -2.74 -4.77
C GLY A 115 -17.84 -3.00 -5.22
N ARG A 116 -18.78 -2.22 -4.68
CA ARG A 116 -20.21 -2.28 -4.99
C ARG A 116 -20.61 -1.44 -6.22
N SER A 117 -19.68 -0.70 -6.82
CA SER A 117 -19.87 0.10 -8.04
C SER A 117 -19.53 -0.64 -9.33
N GLY A 118 -19.90 -1.92 -9.41
CA GLY A 118 -19.70 -2.75 -10.59
C GLY A 118 -18.26 -3.23 -10.79
N VAL A 119 -17.68 -3.88 -9.77
CA VAL A 119 -16.29 -4.36 -9.78
C VAL A 119 -15.86 -5.03 -11.10
N LEU A 120 -14.76 -4.55 -11.69
CA LEU A 120 -14.16 -5.19 -12.87
C LEU A 120 -13.40 -6.45 -12.43
N ARG A 121 -13.68 -7.58 -13.08
CA ARG A 121 -13.09 -8.88 -12.70
C ARG A 121 -12.29 -9.47 -13.85
N CYS A 122 -11.00 -9.63 -13.60
CA CYS A 122 -10.06 -10.36 -14.46
C CYS A 122 -9.39 -11.46 -13.64
N PRO A 123 -10.03 -12.64 -13.44
CA PRO A 123 -9.63 -13.62 -12.42
C PRO A 123 -8.19 -14.12 -12.56
N GLU A 124 -7.71 -14.32 -13.80
CA GLU A 124 -6.35 -14.80 -14.04
C GLU A 124 -5.30 -13.72 -13.78
N LEU A 125 -5.62 -12.46 -14.07
CA LEU A 125 -4.76 -11.33 -13.71
C LEU A 125 -4.73 -11.12 -12.19
N GLN A 126 -5.89 -11.23 -11.54
CA GLN A 126 -6.03 -11.11 -10.08
C GLN A 126 -5.20 -12.17 -9.33
N ALA A 127 -5.09 -13.38 -9.88
CA ALA A 127 -4.34 -14.49 -9.28
C ALA A 127 -2.81 -14.44 -9.52
N ALA A 128 -2.30 -13.41 -10.21
CA ALA A 128 -0.92 -13.38 -10.70
C ALA A 128 -0.17 -12.05 -10.46
N PRO A 129 -0.10 -11.54 -9.21
CA PRO A 129 0.42 -10.20 -8.88
C PRO A 129 1.89 -9.94 -9.27
N PHE A 130 2.68 -11.01 -9.49
CA PHE A 130 4.10 -10.93 -9.87
C PHE A 130 4.43 -11.84 -11.07
N ALA A 131 3.49 -11.95 -12.00
CA ALA A 131 3.70 -12.66 -13.26
C ALA A 131 4.93 -12.11 -14.02
N SER A 132 5.63 -12.99 -14.74
CA SER A 132 6.71 -12.55 -15.63
C SER A 132 6.18 -11.57 -16.69
N PRO A 133 7.02 -10.66 -17.24
CA PRO A 133 6.55 -9.66 -18.22
C PRO A 133 5.77 -10.25 -19.40
N PRO A 134 6.18 -11.36 -20.06
CA PRO A 134 5.38 -11.97 -21.12
C PRO A 134 4.02 -12.50 -20.64
N THR A 135 3.98 -13.05 -19.42
CA THR A 135 2.74 -13.56 -18.82
C THR A 135 1.79 -12.43 -18.48
N VAL A 136 2.26 -11.35 -17.84
CA VAL A 136 1.40 -10.22 -17.48
C VAL A 136 0.85 -9.52 -18.72
N GLN A 137 1.64 -9.38 -19.79
CA GLN A 137 1.17 -8.83 -21.07
C GLN A 137 0.03 -9.66 -21.67
N ALA A 138 0.12 -10.99 -21.62
CA ALA A 138 -0.96 -11.87 -22.08
C ALA A 138 -2.21 -11.75 -21.20
N LEU A 139 -2.04 -11.67 -19.89
CA LEU A 139 -3.15 -11.48 -18.94
C LEU A 139 -3.82 -10.11 -19.08
N VAL A 140 -3.06 -9.04 -19.36
CA VAL A 140 -3.58 -7.70 -19.63
C VAL A 140 -4.41 -7.69 -20.92
N ALA A 141 -3.93 -8.31 -21.99
CA ALA A 141 -4.68 -8.43 -23.25
C ALA A 141 -5.99 -9.21 -23.06
N LYS A 142 -5.93 -10.28 -22.27
CA LYS A 142 -7.11 -11.07 -21.91
C LYS A 142 -8.10 -10.28 -21.08
N CYS A 143 -7.63 -9.59 -20.03
CA CYS A 143 -8.45 -8.74 -19.18
C CYS A 143 -9.16 -7.64 -19.99
N ALA A 144 -8.49 -7.02 -20.96
CA ALA A 144 -9.13 -6.07 -21.87
C ALA A 144 -10.28 -6.68 -22.69
N THR A 145 -10.16 -7.96 -23.06
CA THR A 145 -11.22 -8.72 -23.74
C THR A 145 -12.37 -9.05 -22.79
N GLU A 146 -12.06 -9.43 -21.54
CA GLU A 146 -13.04 -9.73 -20.49
C GLU A 146 -13.87 -8.49 -20.10
N ILE A 147 -13.25 -7.30 -20.02
CA ILE A 147 -13.95 -6.03 -19.76
C ILE A 147 -14.71 -5.54 -21.00
N GLY A 148 -14.23 -5.87 -22.20
CA GLY A 148 -14.84 -5.49 -23.47
C GLY A 148 -14.67 -3.99 -23.82
N PRO A 149 -15.50 -3.44 -24.71
CA PRO A 149 -15.43 -2.03 -25.14
C PRO A 149 -15.59 -1.02 -24.00
N SER A 150 -16.29 -1.41 -22.92
CA SER A 150 -16.49 -0.57 -21.75
C SER A 150 -15.19 -0.19 -21.04
N ARG A 151 -14.10 -0.93 -21.26
CA ARG A 151 -12.75 -0.69 -20.69
C ARG A 151 -12.26 0.74 -20.91
N ALA A 152 -12.80 1.39 -21.92
CA ALA A 152 -12.51 2.77 -22.19
C ALA A 152 -12.95 3.61 -20.97
N PHE A 153 -14.15 3.47 -20.41
CA PHE A 153 -14.74 4.50 -19.53
C PHE A 153 -14.32 4.41 -18.04
N TYR A 154 -13.05 4.11 -17.80
CA TYR A 154 -12.45 3.91 -16.46
C TYR A 154 -11.13 4.69 -16.27
N SER A 155 -10.93 5.77 -17.02
CA SER A 155 -9.77 6.66 -16.84
C SER A 155 -9.83 7.45 -15.53
N THR A 156 -8.72 8.05 -15.10
CA THR A 156 -8.71 9.06 -14.04
C THR A 156 -9.72 10.18 -14.32
N ARG A 157 -9.88 10.61 -15.59
CA ARG A 157 -10.88 11.63 -15.96
C ARG A 157 -12.30 11.18 -15.63
N ASP A 158 -12.65 9.94 -15.95
CA ASP A 158 -13.98 9.37 -15.67
C ASP A 158 -14.27 9.33 -14.16
N HIS A 159 -13.26 8.96 -13.36
CA HIS A 159 -13.33 8.96 -11.90
C HIS A 159 -13.45 10.36 -11.30
N VAL A 160 -12.73 11.36 -11.86
CA VAL A 160 -12.85 12.78 -11.44
C VAL A 160 -14.28 13.28 -11.59
N ASP A 161 -14.91 12.97 -12.72
CA ASP A 161 -16.29 13.39 -12.95
C ASP A 161 -17.30 12.61 -12.10
N ASP A 162 -16.96 11.40 -11.65
CA ASP A 162 -17.78 10.65 -10.68
C ASP A 162 -17.75 11.33 -9.31
N ILE A 163 -16.58 11.81 -8.86
CA ILE A 163 -16.47 12.61 -7.62
C ILE A 163 -17.41 13.82 -7.70
N ASP A 164 -17.42 14.56 -8.81
CA ASP A 164 -18.27 15.75 -8.93
C ASP A 164 -19.76 15.38 -9.00
N ALA A 165 -20.11 14.27 -9.67
CA ALA A 165 -21.48 13.79 -9.71
C ALA A 165 -21.98 13.38 -8.32
N VAL A 166 -21.16 12.69 -7.52
CA VAL A 166 -21.49 12.36 -6.12
C VAL A 166 -21.62 13.64 -5.29
N ARG A 167 -20.69 14.60 -5.41
CA ARG A 167 -20.79 15.91 -4.73
C ARG A 167 -22.13 16.59 -5.03
N GLN A 168 -22.50 16.68 -6.30
CA GLN A 168 -23.76 17.31 -6.72
C GLN A 168 -24.98 16.54 -6.19
N ALA A 169 -24.96 15.22 -6.26
CA ALA A 169 -26.03 14.37 -5.76
C ALA A 169 -26.24 14.54 -4.25
N LEU A 170 -25.17 14.76 -3.48
CA LEU A 170 -25.23 15.02 -2.04
C LEU A 170 -25.55 16.48 -1.69
N GLY A 171 -25.57 17.40 -2.68
CA GLY A 171 -25.92 18.80 -2.48
C GLY A 171 -24.82 19.64 -1.82
N PHE A 172 -23.54 19.26 -1.97
CA PHE A 172 -22.42 20.03 -1.43
C PHE A 172 -21.85 21.00 -2.47
N ASP A 173 -21.68 22.28 -2.13
CA ASP A 173 -21.05 23.26 -3.03
C ASP A 173 -19.54 23.00 -3.19
N ARG A 174 -18.86 22.72 -2.07
CA ARG A 174 -17.44 22.42 -2.01
C ARG A 174 -17.19 21.23 -1.07
N ILE A 175 -16.12 20.49 -1.33
CA ILE A 175 -15.72 19.32 -0.56
C ILE A 175 -14.25 19.39 -0.17
N ALA A 176 -13.90 18.84 0.99
CA ALA A 176 -12.52 18.46 1.27
C ALA A 176 -12.27 17.04 0.74
N LEU A 177 -11.05 16.73 0.31
CA LEU A 177 -10.66 15.37 -0.11
C LEU A 177 -9.47 14.86 0.69
N TRP A 178 -9.57 13.63 1.18
CA TRP A 178 -8.44 12.84 1.66
C TRP A 178 -8.14 11.73 0.65
N GLY A 179 -7.08 11.91 -0.12
CA GLY A 179 -6.58 10.91 -1.06
C GLY A 179 -5.40 10.13 -0.49
N THR A 180 -5.35 8.83 -0.74
CA THR A 180 -4.19 7.98 -0.43
C THR A 180 -3.65 7.32 -1.70
N SER A 181 -2.33 7.35 -1.95
CA SER A 181 -1.71 6.71 -3.13
C SER A 181 -2.29 7.27 -4.44
N TYR A 182 -2.76 6.43 -5.36
CA TYR A 182 -3.54 6.88 -6.54
C TYR A 182 -4.70 7.84 -6.17
N GLY A 183 -5.29 7.71 -4.98
CA GLY A 183 -6.30 8.66 -4.49
C GLY A 183 -5.78 10.10 -4.39
N THR A 184 -4.47 10.32 -4.22
CA THR A 184 -3.86 11.66 -4.30
C THR A 184 -3.83 12.17 -5.74
N GLN A 185 -3.47 11.32 -6.71
CA GLN A 185 -3.53 11.66 -8.13
C GLN A 185 -4.96 12.06 -8.50
N LEU A 186 -5.94 11.25 -8.12
CA LEU A 186 -7.36 11.51 -8.35
C LEU A 186 -7.84 12.80 -7.66
N SER A 187 -7.44 13.05 -6.41
CA SER A 187 -7.79 14.27 -5.69
C SER A 187 -7.19 15.54 -6.31
N VAL A 188 -5.95 15.47 -6.80
CA VAL A 188 -5.30 16.59 -7.50
C VAL A 188 -5.92 16.77 -8.90
N ALA A 189 -6.26 15.70 -9.60
CA ALA A 189 -6.97 15.76 -10.88
C ALA A 189 -8.37 16.39 -10.74
N TYR A 190 -9.07 16.10 -9.64
CA TYR A 190 -10.32 16.76 -9.28
C TYR A 190 -10.10 18.26 -9.05
N ALA A 191 -9.06 18.65 -8.30
CA ALA A 191 -8.74 20.05 -8.06
C ALA A 191 -8.32 20.82 -9.32
N LEU A 192 -7.70 20.15 -10.30
CA LEU A 192 -7.36 20.74 -11.60
C LEU A 192 -8.60 20.94 -12.50
N THR A 193 -9.56 20.02 -12.41
CA THR A 193 -10.76 20.04 -13.27
C THR A 193 -11.88 20.90 -12.68
N TYR A 194 -12.09 20.83 -11.37
CA TYR A 194 -13.15 21.49 -10.62
C TYR A 194 -12.60 22.38 -9.49
N PRO A 195 -11.72 23.36 -9.78
CA PRO A 195 -11.01 24.13 -8.75
C PRO A 195 -11.94 24.90 -7.81
N SER A 196 -13.11 25.34 -8.28
CA SER A 196 -14.11 26.04 -7.48
C SER A 196 -14.87 25.14 -6.49
N HIS A 197 -14.80 23.82 -6.65
CA HIS A 197 -15.51 22.84 -5.82
C HIS A 197 -14.62 22.24 -4.72
N VAL A 198 -13.37 22.69 -4.59
CA VAL A 198 -12.45 22.19 -3.57
C VAL A 198 -12.41 23.14 -2.39
N GLU A 199 -12.55 22.58 -1.18
CA GLU A 199 -12.38 23.30 0.08
C GLU A 199 -10.95 23.15 0.61
N ARG A 200 -10.45 21.91 0.69
CA ARG A 200 -9.11 21.54 1.22
C ARG A 200 -8.68 20.18 0.68
N LEU A 201 -7.37 19.89 0.72
CA LEU A 201 -6.82 18.59 0.33
C LEU A 201 -5.91 18.02 1.43
N LEU A 202 -6.09 16.73 1.73
CA LEU A 202 -5.20 15.90 2.52
C LEU A 202 -4.66 14.79 1.62
N LEU A 203 -3.36 14.83 1.33
CA LEU A 203 -2.71 13.92 0.37
C LEU A 203 -1.71 13.02 1.11
N ASP A 204 -1.98 11.73 1.18
CA ASP A 204 -1.15 10.74 1.87
C ASP A 204 -0.47 9.78 0.87
N SER A 205 0.87 9.68 0.92
CA SER A 205 1.67 8.88 -0.02
C SER A 205 1.42 9.27 -1.48
N VAL A 206 2.03 10.38 -1.90
CA VAL A 206 1.62 11.11 -3.10
C VAL A 206 2.12 10.50 -4.41
N ALA A 207 1.18 10.07 -5.24
CA ALA A 207 1.39 9.77 -6.65
C ALA A 207 1.44 11.06 -7.50
N ASP A 208 2.13 10.99 -8.65
CA ASP A 208 2.14 12.10 -9.61
C ASP A 208 0.73 12.33 -10.15
N ALA A 209 0.34 13.60 -10.24
CA ALA A 209 -0.96 14.00 -10.73
C ALA A 209 -1.14 13.73 -12.24
N GLN A 210 -0.06 13.66 -13.03
CA GLN A 210 -0.10 13.46 -14.48
C GLN A 210 -0.08 11.98 -14.91
N GLY A 211 -0.23 11.06 -13.95
CA GLY A 211 -0.11 9.63 -14.21
C GLY A 211 1.28 9.11 -13.91
N ARG A 212 1.43 7.79 -14.00
CA ARG A 212 2.64 7.09 -13.56
C ARG A 212 3.69 7.13 -14.66
N ASP A 213 4.95 7.43 -14.32
CA ASP A 213 6.05 7.40 -15.29
C ASP A 213 6.09 6.04 -16.02
N PRO A 214 6.16 6.01 -17.36
CA PRO A 214 6.03 4.78 -18.15
C PRO A 214 7.08 3.73 -17.81
N PHE A 215 8.21 4.13 -17.23
CA PHE A 215 9.34 3.28 -16.89
C PHE A 215 9.63 3.23 -15.38
N SER A 216 8.78 3.85 -14.54
CA SER A 216 8.99 4.01 -13.09
C SER A 216 10.36 4.63 -12.74
N LEU A 217 10.82 5.62 -13.51
CA LEU A 217 12.16 6.21 -13.32
C LEU A 217 12.32 6.90 -11.97
N ASP A 218 11.29 7.60 -11.50
CA ASP A 218 11.27 8.26 -10.19
C ASP A 218 11.41 7.23 -9.06
N ASP A 219 10.62 6.16 -9.10
CA ASP A 219 10.71 5.04 -8.15
C ASP A 219 12.13 4.45 -8.16
N LEU A 220 12.66 4.12 -9.33
CA LEU A 220 13.99 3.52 -9.49
C LEU A 220 15.12 4.42 -8.97
N GLN A 221 15.02 5.73 -9.18
CA GLN A 221 15.99 6.71 -8.72
C GLN A 221 15.93 6.93 -7.21
N GLN A 222 14.73 6.91 -6.60
CA GLN A 222 14.55 7.19 -5.18
C GLN A 222 14.59 5.93 -4.30
N MET A 223 14.40 4.74 -4.86
CA MET A 223 14.42 3.47 -4.13
C MET A 223 15.64 3.29 -3.22
N PRO A 224 16.89 3.64 -3.63
CA PRO A 224 18.04 3.58 -2.73
C PRO A 224 17.88 4.39 -1.43
N LYS A 225 17.20 5.54 -1.47
CA LYS A 225 16.96 6.38 -0.29
C LYS A 225 15.94 5.75 0.65
N GLY A 226 14.83 5.22 0.12
CA GLY A 226 13.83 4.52 0.93
C GLY A 226 14.40 3.26 1.60
N LEU A 227 15.21 2.48 0.88
CA LEU A 227 15.93 1.34 1.43
C LEU A 227 16.96 1.74 2.50
N ALA A 228 17.64 2.89 2.33
CA ALA A 228 18.52 3.43 3.36
C ALA A 228 17.74 3.82 4.62
N SER A 229 16.54 4.39 4.47
CA SER A 229 15.65 4.75 5.59
C SER A 229 15.23 3.53 6.42
N LEU A 230 14.95 2.39 5.77
CA LEU A 230 14.66 1.11 6.44
C LEU A 230 15.80 0.70 7.40
N CYS A 231 17.06 0.86 6.98
CA CYS A 231 18.24 0.45 7.74
C CYS A 231 18.93 1.55 8.56
N SER A 232 18.33 2.74 8.65
CA SER A 232 18.89 3.86 9.42
C SER A 232 19.03 3.54 10.92
N GLY A 233 19.84 4.31 11.64
CA GLY A 233 20.08 4.06 13.06
C GLY A 233 20.76 2.72 13.38
N ARG A 234 21.48 2.14 12.41
CA ARG A 234 22.13 0.81 12.51
C ARG A 234 21.15 -0.37 12.68
N LEU A 235 19.86 -0.20 12.35
CA LEU A 235 18.84 -1.25 12.50
C LEU A 235 19.21 -2.55 11.77
N CYS A 236 19.87 -2.46 10.62
CA CYS A 236 20.29 -3.64 9.84
C CYS A 236 21.71 -4.14 10.17
N SER A 237 22.45 -3.48 11.06
CA SER A 237 23.89 -3.78 11.31
C SER A 237 24.16 -5.22 11.74
N ALA A 238 23.20 -5.87 12.37
CA ALA A 238 23.29 -7.28 12.69
C ALA A 238 23.37 -8.14 11.41
N ALA A 239 22.56 -7.83 10.38
CA ALA A 239 22.54 -8.54 9.11
C ALA A 239 23.64 -8.08 8.14
N THR A 240 23.74 -6.76 7.92
CA THR A 240 24.60 -6.16 6.91
C THR A 240 24.87 -4.69 7.19
N SER A 241 26.04 -4.19 6.79
CA SER A 241 26.40 -2.77 6.82
C SER A 241 26.16 -2.05 5.50
N ASN A 242 25.79 -2.77 4.43
CA ASN A 242 25.63 -2.22 3.08
C ASN A 242 24.34 -2.72 2.42
N PHE A 243 23.21 -2.57 3.11
CA PHE A 243 21.93 -3.11 2.64
C PHE A 243 21.56 -2.63 1.23
N VAL A 244 21.63 -1.31 0.98
CA VAL A 244 21.28 -0.72 -0.32
C VAL A 244 22.16 -1.27 -1.44
N GLY A 245 23.49 -1.28 -1.25
CA GLY A 245 24.41 -1.82 -2.25
C GLY A 245 24.23 -3.32 -2.45
N GLU A 246 23.88 -4.08 -1.41
CA GLU A 246 23.58 -5.50 -1.51
C GLU A 246 22.26 -5.75 -2.30
N VAL A 247 21.21 -4.96 -2.09
CA VAL A 247 19.95 -5.05 -2.86
C VAL A 247 20.21 -4.76 -4.34
N VAL A 248 20.87 -3.65 -4.66
CA VAL A 248 21.21 -3.27 -6.04
C VAL A 248 22.03 -4.36 -6.73
N LYS A 249 23.09 -4.84 -6.07
CA LYS A 249 23.96 -5.88 -6.61
C LYS A 249 23.19 -7.17 -6.85
N LEU A 250 22.30 -7.53 -5.93
CA LEU A 250 21.49 -8.73 -6.08
C LEU A 250 20.45 -8.58 -7.20
N ALA A 251 19.72 -7.46 -7.25
CA ALA A 251 18.73 -7.19 -8.28
C ALA A 251 19.31 -7.33 -9.69
N ASN A 252 20.43 -6.65 -9.97
CA ASN A 252 21.12 -6.76 -11.26
C ASN A 252 21.64 -8.18 -11.54
N ARG A 253 22.10 -8.91 -10.52
CA ARG A 253 22.51 -10.32 -10.67
C ARG A 253 21.33 -11.24 -11.00
N VAL A 254 20.20 -11.08 -10.31
CA VAL A 254 19.01 -11.91 -10.51
C VAL A 254 18.32 -11.59 -11.85
N ALA A 255 18.40 -10.33 -12.30
CA ALA A 255 17.95 -9.96 -13.64
C ALA A 255 18.73 -10.69 -14.74
N ALA A 256 20.05 -10.79 -14.62
CA ALA A 256 20.89 -11.53 -15.57
C ALA A 256 20.76 -13.06 -15.40
N HIS A 257 20.63 -13.52 -14.16
CA HIS A 257 20.58 -14.94 -13.81
C HIS A 257 19.49 -15.21 -12.76
N PRO A 258 18.24 -15.49 -13.20
CA PRO A 258 17.13 -15.75 -12.30
C PRO A 258 17.45 -16.84 -11.28
N LEU A 259 17.01 -16.63 -10.04
CA LEU A 259 17.22 -17.59 -8.97
C LEU A 259 16.20 -18.73 -9.07
N ALA A 260 16.62 -19.93 -8.72
CA ALA A 260 15.73 -21.07 -8.55
C ALA A 260 16.17 -21.91 -7.35
N GLY A 261 15.21 -22.47 -6.61
CA GLY A 261 15.53 -23.32 -5.46
C GLY A 261 14.31 -23.88 -4.75
N LYS A 262 14.56 -24.85 -3.87
CA LYS A 262 13.52 -25.52 -3.08
C LYS A 262 13.28 -24.79 -1.76
N VAL A 263 12.03 -24.41 -1.51
CA VAL A 263 11.54 -23.83 -0.24
C VAL A 263 10.57 -24.80 0.44
N ALA A 264 10.51 -24.78 1.77
CA ALA A 264 9.59 -25.64 2.53
C ALA A 264 8.13 -25.20 2.35
N LYS A 265 7.20 -26.15 2.46
CA LYS A 265 5.74 -25.87 2.45
C LYS A 265 5.14 -26.05 3.86
N PRO A 266 4.09 -25.29 4.22
CA PRO A 266 3.43 -25.47 5.53
C PRO A 266 2.87 -26.89 5.74
N GLY A 267 2.34 -27.50 4.67
CA GLY A 267 1.87 -28.89 4.66
C GLY A 267 2.97 -29.98 4.62
N GLY A 268 4.24 -29.59 4.67
CA GLY A 268 5.38 -30.51 4.54
C GLY A 268 5.92 -30.64 3.11
N GLY A 269 7.13 -31.19 2.99
CA GLY A 269 7.86 -31.25 1.72
C GLY A 269 8.38 -29.89 1.26
N THR A 270 8.72 -29.79 -0.03
CA THR A 270 9.24 -28.56 -0.64
C THR A 270 8.51 -28.21 -1.94
N ARG A 271 8.61 -26.96 -2.37
CA ARG A 271 8.26 -26.50 -3.72
C ARG A 271 9.44 -25.79 -4.36
N THR A 272 9.55 -25.88 -5.69
CA THR A 272 10.53 -25.08 -6.44
C THR A 272 9.97 -23.69 -6.65
N VAL A 273 10.74 -22.68 -6.25
CA VAL A 273 10.44 -21.27 -6.47
C VAL A 273 11.49 -20.71 -7.41
N ARG A 274 11.04 -19.86 -8.35
CA ARG A 274 11.89 -19.08 -9.24
C ARG A 274 11.65 -17.60 -8.99
N ALA A 275 12.70 -16.81 -9.06
CA ALA A 275 12.63 -15.35 -8.94
C ALA A 275 13.47 -14.68 -10.03
N SER A 276 12.84 -13.77 -10.78
CA SER A 276 13.50 -12.89 -11.75
C SER A 276 13.94 -11.58 -11.08
N GLY A 277 14.71 -10.75 -11.79
CA GLY A 277 15.06 -9.41 -11.29
C GLY A 277 13.82 -8.55 -11.03
N ILE A 278 12.83 -8.61 -11.94
CA ILE A 278 11.55 -7.88 -11.79
C ILE A 278 10.76 -8.41 -10.60
N ASP A 279 10.56 -9.72 -10.48
CA ASP A 279 9.85 -10.32 -9.34
C ASP A 279 10.52 -10.02 -8.00
N PHE A 280 11.86 -9.92 -7.97
CA PHE A 280 12.57 -9.47 -6.79
C PHE A 280 12.33 -7.98 -6.48
N LEU A 281 12.35 -7.09 -7.47
CA LEU A 281 12.13 -5.66 -7.26
C LEU A 281 10.66 -5.32 -6.98
N SER A 282 9.73 -5.76 -7.84
CA SER A 282 8.31 -5.39 -7.77
C SER A 282 7.58 -5.99 -6.58
N GLY A 283 7.98 -7.19 -6.15
CA GLY A 283 7.46 -7.83 -4.95
C GLY A 283 8.39 -7.59 -3.76
N ALA A 284 9.33 -8.51 -3.54
CA ALA A 284 10.12 -8.61 -2.31
C ALA A 284 10.84 -7.33 -1.85
N VAL A 285 11.19 -6.40 -2.75
CA VAL A 285 11.79 -5.09 -2.41
C VAL A 285 10.73 -4.01 -2.23
N LEU A 286 9.91 -3.72 -3.24
CA LEU A 286 8.88 -2.67 -3.13
C LEU A 286 7.94 -2.93 -1.95
N ASP A 287 7.46 -4.16 -1.76
CA ASP A 287 6.52 -4.53 -0.68
C ASP A 287 7.08 -4.47 0.73
N THR A 288 8.35 -4.07 0.91
CA THR A 288 8.88 -3.77 2.25
C THR A 288 8.31 -2.48 2.85
N ASP A 289 7.74 -1.60 2.04
CA ASP A 289 7.08 -0.39 2.53
C ASP A 289 5.70 -0.68 3.14
N LEU A 290 5.01 -1.70 2.63
CA LEU A 290 3.71 -2.20 3.12
C LEU A 290 3.86 -3.31 4.16
N ASN A 291 4.74 -4.29 3.94
CA ASN A 291 4.80 -5.51 4.74
C ASN A 291 5.96 -5.50 5.74
N ALA A 292 5.63 -5.46 7.03
CA ALA A 292 6.59 -5.44 8.13
C ALA A 292 7.42 -6.74 8.23
N GLY A 293 6.87 -7.88 7.81
CA GLY A 293 7.60 -9.15 7.76
C GLY A 293 8.68 -9.16 6.68
N LEU A 294 8.36 -8.68 5.48
CA LEU A 294 9.36 -8.47 4.41
C LEU A 294 10.44 -7.49 4.87
N ALA A 295 10.05 -6.34 5.41
CA ALA A 295 10.97 -5.33 5.91
C ALA A 295 11.95 -5.87 6.97
N ALA A 296 11.47 -6.78 7.83
CA ALA A 296 12.27 -7.39 8.88
C ALA A 296 13.22 -8.48 8.34
N GLU A 297 12.80 -9.30 7.37
CA GLU A 297 13.59 -10.44 6.89
C GLU A 297 14.52 -10.11 5.71
N LEU A 298 14.17 -9.13 4.87
CA LEU A 298 14.85 -8.84 3.61
C LEU A 298 16.35 -8.55 3.76
N PRO A 299 16.82 -7.73 4.73
CA PRO A 299 18.26 -7.45 4.88
C PRO A 299 19.11 -8.71 5.07
N ALA A 300 18.65 -9.65 5.90
CA ALA A 300 19.35 -10.91 6.12
C ALA A 300 19.25 -11.86 4.93
N ALA A 301 18.10 -11.89 4.25
CA ALA A 301 17.86 -12.74 3.09
C ALA A 301 18.71 -12.34 1.88
N VAL A 302 18.78 -11.04 1.57
CA VAL A 302 19.63 -10.47 0.51
C VAL A 302 21.11 -10.75 0.79
N HIS A 303 21.54 -10.49 2.03
CA HIS A 303 22.90 -10.76 2.47
C HIS A 303 23.30 -12.24 2.33
N ALA A 304 22.38 -13.17 2.65
CA ALA A 304 22.59 -14.59 2.49
C ALA A 304 22.63 -15.01 1.00
N ALA A 305 21.73 -14.46 0.18
CA ALA A 305 21.65 -14.77 -1.25
C ALA A 305 22.92 -14.37 -2.01
N LEU A 306 23.51 -13.20 -1.71
CA LEU A 306 24.78 -12.78 -2.30
C LEU A 306 25.95 -13.71 -1.99
N ARG A 307 25.84 -14.52 -0.93
CA ARG A 307 26.80 -15.54 -0.50
C ARG A 307 26.39 -16.95 -0.95
N GLY A 308 25.59 -17.06 -2.00
CA GLY A 308 25.16 -18.33 -2.60
C GLY A 308 24.06 -19.08 -1.83
N ARG A 309 23.40 -18.44 -0.85
CA ARG A 309 22.35 -19.06 -0.03
C ARG A 309 21.00 -18.40 -0.28
N SER A 310 20.42 -18.66 -1.46
CA SER A 310 19.18 -18.03 -1.93
C SER A 310 17.89 -18.52 -1.27
N ARG A 311 17.92 -19.61 -0.49
CA ARG A 311 16.69 -20.25 0.05
C ARG A 311 15.80 -19.27 0.84
N ALA A 312 16.40 -18.41 1.65
CA ALA A 312 15.62 -17.45 2.46
C ALA A 312 14.95 -16.39 1.59
N LEU A 313 15.67 -15.85 0.60
CA LEU A 313 15.09 -14.91 -0.35
C LEU A 313 13.96 -15.56 -1.16
N LEU A 314 14.17 -16.78 -1.66
CA LEU A 314 13.13 -17.51 -2.40
C LEU A 314 11.91 -17.82 -1.53
N ARG A 315 12.09 -18.02 -0.22
CA ARG A 315 10.98 -18.13 0.73
C ARG A 315 10.23 -16.81 0.82
N LEU A 316 10.91 -15.67 0.95
CA LEU A 316 10.26 -14.36 1.01
C LEU A 316 9.47 -14.06 -0.27
N VAL A 317 10.07 -14.27 -1.44
CA VAL A 317 9.38 -14.12 -2.74
C VAL A 317 8.11 -14.98 -2.80
N GLN A 318 8.16 -16.22 -2.32
CA GLN A 318 6.99 -17.08 -2.31
C GLN A 318 5.93 -16.61 -1.31
N LEU A 319 6.32 -16.15 -0.13
CA LEU A 319 5.38 -15.65 0.87
C LEU A 319 4.72 -14.36 0.38
N ASP A 320 5.50 -13.47 -0.19
CA ASP A 320 5.03 -12.23 -0.78
C ASP A 320 3.96 -12.48 -1.85
N ARG A 321 4.22 -13.39 -2.81
CA ARG A 321 3.22 -13.85 -3.79
C ARG A 321 1.93 -14.36 -3.16
N GLU A 322 2.01 -15.06 -2.03
CA GLU A 322 0.83 -15.58 -1.34
C GLU A 322 0.08 -14.46 -0.61
N THR A 323 0.80 -13.52 0.01
CA THR A 323 0.23 -12.43 0.82
C THR A 323 -0.20 -11.20 0.02
N ALA A 324 0.27 -11.07 -1.23
CA ALA A 324 -0.09 -9.99 -2.14
C ALA A 324 -1.38 -10.27 -2.93
N ILE A 325 -1.88 -11.51 -2.93
CA ILE A 325 -3.17 -11.83 -3.55
C ILE A 325 -4.27 -11.20 -2.72
N THR A 326 -5.14 -10.45 -3.39
CA THR A 326 -6.27 -9.73 -2.81
C THR A 326 -7.54 -10.06 -3.60
N PRO A 327 -8.72 -10.14 -2.97
CA PRO A 327 -10.00 -10.17 -3.67
C PRO A 327 -10.16 -8.95 -4.59
N ALA A 328 -10.87 -9.11 -5.69
CA ALA A 328 -11.14 -8.02 -6.64
C ALA A 328 -12.02 -6.91 -6.01
N GLU A 329 -12.81 -7.27 -5.00
CA GLU A 329 -13.65 -6.39 -4.20
C GLU A 329 -12.82 -5.41 -3.36
N ASP A 330 -11.65 -5.86 -2.89
CA ASP A 330 -10.74 -5.06 -2.06
C ASP A 330 -9.78 -4.24 -2.93
N LEU A 331 -9.24 -4.85 -3.99
CA LEU A 331 -8.41 -4.20 -5.01
C LEU A 331 -8.59 -4.93 -6.35
N SER A 332 -9.34 -4.31 -7.27
CA SER A 332 -9.57 -4.83 -8.61
C SER A 332 -8.34 -4.61 -9.50
N MET A 333 -7.65 -5.70 -9.87
CA MET A 333 -6.60 -5.62 -10.89
C MET A 333 -7.17 -5.32 -12.29
N GLY A 334 -8.44 -5.63 -12.52
CA GLY A 334 -9.13 -5.24 -13.75
C GLY A 334 -9.27 -3.73 -13.88
N LEU A 335 -9.70 -3.05 -12.80
CA LEU A 335 -9.75 -1.59 -12.79
C LEU A 335 -8.34 -0.99 -12.77
N PHE A 336 -7.42 -1.54 -11.98
CA PHE A 336 -6.03 -1.08 -11.97
C PHE A 336 -5.47 -0.99 -13.39
N THR A 337 -5.59 -2.07 -14.16
CA THR A 337 -5.09 -2.13 -15.53
C THR A 337 -5.88 -1.23 -16.47
N ALA A 338 -7.22 -1.18 -16.37
CA ALA A 338 -8.04 -0.31 -17.22
C ALA A 338 -7.68 1.17 -17.06
N THR A 339 -7.55 1.63 -15.81
CA THR A 339 -7.17 3.01 -15.51
C THR A 339 -5.72 3.31 -15.91
N VAL A 340 -4.75 2.51 -15.46
CA VAL A 340 -3.32 2.78 -15.71
C VAL A 340 -2.98 2.71 -17.20
N CYS A 341 -3.59 1.79 -17.96
CA CYS A 341 -3.34 1.69 -19.39
C CYS A 341 -4.09 2.73 -20.24
N ASP A 342 -5.07 3.44 -19.68
CA ASP A 342 -5.74 4.56 -20.34
C ASP A 342 -5.11 5.92 -19.99
N ASP A 343 -4.63 6.07 -18.75
CA ASP A 343 -4.11 7.35 -18.27
C ASP A 343 -2.76 7.75 -18.87
N GLY A 344 -1.91 6.77 -19.22
CA GLY A 344 -0.54 7.06 -19.65
C GLY A 344 0.22 7.91 -18.61
N PRO A 345 1.28 8.64 -19.00
CA PRO A 345 1.79 8.82 -20.37
C PRO A 345 2.58 7.60 -20.89
N PHE A 346 2.46 7.30 -22.18
CA PHE A 346 3.21 6.22 -22.85
C PHE A 346 3.97 6.72 -24.08
N PRO A 347 5.02 6.00 -24.55
CA PRO A 347 5.76 6.36 -25.76
C PRO A 347 4.99 6.05 -27.06
N TRP A 348 3.66 6.01 -26.99
CA TRP A 348 2.74 5.81 -28.11
C TRP A 348 1.41 6.52 -27.82
N ASP A 349 0.71 6.92 -28.87
CA ASP A 349 -0.64 7.46 -28.74
C ASP A 349 -1.66 6.33 -28.46
N PRO A 350 -2.79 6.60 -27.77
CA PRO A 350 -3.81 5.60 -27.44
C PRO A 350 -4.32 4.78 -28.64
N GLU A 351 -4.37 5.37 -29.82
CA GLU A 351 -4.84 4.74 -31.07
C GLU A 351 -3.77 3.86 -31.76
N THR A 352 -2.51 3.94 -31.32
CA THR A 352 -1.40 3.20 -31.94
C THR A 352 -1.69 1.70 -31.93
N PRO A 353 -1.62 0.99 -33.07
CA PRO A 353 -1.82 -0.45 -33.12
C PRO A 353 -0.86 -1.21 -32.21
N VAL A 354 -1.36 -2.21 -31.46
CA VAL A 354 -0.57 -3.02 -30.51
C VAL A 354 0.70 -3.60 -31.15
N ALA A 355 0.65 -3.99 -32.42
CA ALA A 355 1.80 -4.53 -33.15
C ALA A 355 2.99 -3.54 -33.28
N GLN A 356 2.74 -2.23 -33.21
CA GLN A 356 3.77 -1.19 -33.36
C GLN A 356 4.40 -0.78 -32.01
N ARG A 357 3.65 -0.94 -30.91
CA ARG A 357 4.04 -0.45 -29.58
C ARG A 357 5.33 -1.07 -29.02
N PRO A 358 5.65 -2.37 -29.21
CA PRO A 358 6.92 -2.92 -28.73
C PRO A 358 8.15 -2.21 -29.32
N ALA A 359 8.10 -1.82 -30.59
CA ALA A 359 9.20 -1.09 -31.23
C ALA A 359 9.34 0.33 -30.67
N LEU A 360 8.22 1.02 -30.44
CA LEU A 360 8.20 2.35 -29.82
C LEU A 360 8.69 2.31 -28.37
N LEU A 361 8.24 1.32 -27.59
CA LEU A 361 8.70 1.09 -26.22
C LEU A 361 10.22 0.85 -26.16
N ALA A 362 10.73 0.01 -27.07
CA ALA A 362 12.16 -0.27 -27.16
C ALA A 362 12.97 0.97 -27.57
N ALA A 363 12.48 1.74 -28.54
CA ALA A 363 13.12 2.98 -28.98
C ALA A 363 13.18 4.02 -27.85
N ALA A 364 12.06 4.26 -27.16
CA ALA A 364 11.99 5.18 -26.03
C ALA A 364 12.90 4.74 -24.87
N ARG A 365 12.93 3.44 -24.56
CA ARG A 365 13.83 2.87 -23.54
C ARG A 365 15.30 3.07 -23.89
N ASN A 366 15.68 2.85 -25.16
CA ASN A 366 17.06 3.01 -25.62
C ASN A 366 17.49 4.49 -25.70
N ALA A 367 16.53 5.41 -25.81
CA ALA A 367 16.77 6.85 -25.80
C ALA A 367 16.93 7.43 -24.38
N LEU A 368 16.67 6.66 -23.32
CA LEU A 368 16.80 7.13 -21.96
C LEU A 368 18.23 7.61 -21.66
N PRO A 369 18.41 8.79 -21.04
CA PRO A 369 19.72 9.26 -20.59
C PRO A 369 20.39 8.23 -19.68
N ARG A 370 21.73 8.17 -19.73
CA ARG A 370 22.51 7.31 -18.83
C ARG A 370 22.20 7.68 -17.37
N GLY A 371 21.91 6.66 -16.55
CA GLY A 371 21.56 6.84 -15.14
C GLY A 371 20.07 7.07 -14.86
N SER A 372 19.21 7.07 -15.89
CA SER A 372 17.76 7.26 -15.70
C SER A 372 17.13 6.23 -14.76
N THR A 373 17.62 4.99 -14.77
CA THR A 373 17.17 3.89 -13.89
C THR A 373 17.92 3.84 -12.54
N GLY A 374 18.59 4.93 -12.16
CA GLY A 374 19.43 4.97 -10.97
C GLY A 374 20.54 3.91 -11.02
N PRO A 375 20.74 3.12 -9.93
CA PRO A 375 21.76 2.08 -9.89
C PRO A 375 21.33 0.73 -10.53
N PHE A 376 20.13 0.66 -11.09
CA PHE A 376 19.59 -0.54 -11.73
C PHE A 376 19.87 -0.52 -13.24
N GLY A 377 19.97 -1.69 -13.85
CA GLY A 377 20.12 -1.80 -15.30
C GLY A 377 18.82 -1.44 -16.05
N LEU A 378 18.93 -1.23 -17.37
CA LEU A 378 17.78 -0.91 -18.24
C LEU A 378 16.65 -1.94 -18.21
N TRP A 379 16.92 -3.18 -17.77
CA TRP A 379 15.88 -4.19 -17.54
C TRP A 379 14.82 -3.72 -16.52
N ALA A 380 15.20 -2.85 -15.58
CA ALA A 380 14.33 -2.41 -14.49
C ALA A 380 13.21 -1.47 -14.97
N THR A 381 13.30 -0.93 -16.19
CA THR A 381 12.19 -0.16 -16.79
C THR A 381 10.94 -1.01 -17.00
N ASP A 382 11.04 -2.35 -16.96
CA ASP A 382 9.89 -3.24 -17.01
C ASP A 382 9.06 -3.23 -15.70
N LEU A 383 9.49 -2.51 -14.66
CA LEU A 383 8.63 -2.17 -13.52
C LEU A 383 7.54 -1.16 -13.91
N GLY A 384 7.82 -0.30 -14.89
CA GLY A 384 6.90 0.73 -15.33
C GLY A 384 5.70 0.16 -16.09
N PRO A 385 4.54 0.84 -16.03
CA PRO A 385 3.29 0.35 -16.60
C PRO A 385 3.33 0.18 -18.12
N ALA A 386 4.23 0.86 -18.83
CA ALA A 386 4.35 0.72 -20.28
C ALA A 386 4.68 -0.72 -20.68
N ALA A 387 5.46 -1.44 -19.87
CA ALA A 387 5.83 -2.83 -20.16
C ALA A 387 4.62 -3.78 -20.15
N SER A 388 3.62 -3.54 -19.29
CA SER A 388 2.39 -4.33 -19.26
C SER A 388 1.32 -3.80 -20.21
N CYS A 389 1.20 -2.48 -20.40
CA CYS A 389 0.17 -1.84 -21.21
C CYS A 389 0.44 -1.88 -22.72
N VAL A 390 1.59 -2.40 -23.16
CA VAL A 390 1.95 -2.56 -24.58
C VAL A 390 0.91 -3.40 -25.35
N THR A 391 0.17 -4.29 -24.68
CA THR A 391 -0.87 -5.13 -25.26
C THR A 391 -2.30 -4.62 -25.02
N TRP A 392 -2.48 -3.49 -24.32
CA TRP A 392 -3.79 -2.90 -24.11
C TRP A 392 -4.39 -2.47 -25.45
N PRO A 393 -5.64 -2.82 -25.80
CA PRO A 393 -6.18 -2.54 -27.12
C PRO A 393 -6.22 -1.04 -27.44
N PRO A 394 -6.06 -0.63 -28.72
CA PRO A 394 -6.18 0.75 -29.12
C PRO A 394 -7.56 1.32 -28.79
N GLN A 395 -7.60 2.61 -28.49
CA GLN A 395 -8.82 3.32 -28.12
C GLN A 395 -8.71 4.78 -28.57
N ALA A 396 -9.86 5.38 -28.84
CA ALA A 396 -9.95 6.77 -29.26
C ALA A 396 -9.37 7.69 -28.16
N PRO A 397 -8.69 8.79 -28.51
CA PRO A 397 -8.20 9.74 -27.54
C PRO A 397 -9.37 10.33 -26.76
N ARG A 398 -9.15 10.55 -25.47
CA ARG A 398 -10.15 11.16 -24.59
C ARG A 398 -9.63 12.40 -23.88
N PRO A 399 -10.54 13.25 -23.38
CA PRO A 399 -10.15 14.38 -22.56
C PRO A 399 -9.26 13.92 -21.40
N GLY A 400 -8.04 14.44 -21.35
CA GLY A 400 -7.17 14.27 -20.19
C GLY A 400 -7.66 15.11 -19.00
N ILE A 401 -6.93 15.01 -17.89
CA ILE A 401 -7.16 15.87 -16.71
C ILE A 401 -6.90 17.34 -17.06
N GLY A 402 -7.62 18.26 -16.39
CA GLY A 402 -7.47 19.69 -16.64
C GLY A 402 -6.03 20.20 -16.43
N SER A 403 -5.62 21.21 -17.20
CA SER A 403 -4.31 21.87 -17.08
C SER A 403 -4.35 23.16 -16.25
N GLY A 404 -5.53 23.52 -15.72
CA GLY A 404 -5.79 24.78 -15.03
C GLY A 404 -4.92 25.01 -13.79
N PRO A 405 -4.85 26.25 -13.29
CA PRO A 405 -4.14 26.52 -12.04
C PRO A 405 -4.80 25.73 -10.91
N LEU A 406 -3.97 25.16 -10.03
CA LEU A 406 -4.47 24.54 -8.82
C LEU A 406 -5.12 25.61 -7.92
N PRO A 407 -6.21 25.26 -7.21
CA PRO A 407 -6.91 26.23 -6.36
C PRO A 407 -6.03 26.67 -5.19
N ASN A 408 -6.22 27.92 -4.76
CA ASN A 408 -5.57 28.47 -3.57
C ASN A 408 -6.32 28.03 -2.31
N VAL A 409 -6.20 26.77 -1.95
CA VAL A 409 -6.84 26.14 -0.78
C VAL A 409 -5.79 25.51 0.13
N PRO A 410 -6.07 25.32 1.43
CA PRO A 410 -5.19 24.57 2.33
C PRO A 410 -4.91 23.17 1.81
N VAL A 411 -3.63 22.77 1.77
CA VAL A 411 -3.22 21.42 1.37
C VAL A 411 -2.19 20.86 2.36
N LEU A 412 -2.52 19.71 2.96
CA LEU A 412 -1.59 18.96 3.81
C LEU A 412 -1.12 17.71 3.07
N VAL A 413 0.20 17.52 3.02
CA VAL A 413 0.84 16.44 2.28
C VAL A 413 1.67 15.58 3.23
N PHE A 414 1.50 14.26 3.19
CA PHE A 414 2.30 13.31 3.96
C PHE A 414 3.20 12.45 3.05
N ALA A 415 4.42 12.22 3.53
CA ALA A 415 5.34 11.28 2.89
C ALA A 415 6.11 10.44 3.92
N GLY A 416 6.04 9.12 3.79
CA GLY A 416 6.87 8.19 4.53
C GLY A 416 8.28 8.14 3.94
N GLU A 417 9.33 8.30 4.76
CA GLU A 417 10.71 8.26 4.24
C GLU A 417 11.13 6.85 3.75
N ARG A 418 10.34 5.79 4.04
CA ARG A 418 10.57 4.41 3.56
C ARG A 418 9.67 4.05 2.37
N ASP A 419 8.76 4.92 1.96
CA ASP A 419 7.88 4.66 0.82
C ASP A 419 8.69 4.48 -0.47
N LEU A 420 8.50 3.35 -1.16
CA LEU A 420 9.25 2.99 -2.37
C LEU A 420 8.44 3.18 -3.65
N ARG A 421 7.19 3.64 -3.53
CA ARG A 421 6.20 3.74 -4.62
C ARG A 421 5.72 5.16 -4.87
N THR A 422 5.76 5.98 -3.83
CA THR A 422 5.42 7.40 -3.85
C THR A 422 6.48 8.14 -3.02
N PRO A 423 7.70 8.28 -3.57
CA PRO A 423 8.83 8.81 -2.81
C PRO A 423 8.60 10.26 -2.34
N VAL A 424 9.33 10.66 -1.31
CA VAL A 424 9.25 12.01 -0.71
C VAL A 424 9.41 13.13 -1.76
N SER A 425 10.15 12.91 -2.84
CA SER A 425 10.28 13.86 -3.95
C SER A 425 8.95 14.19 -4.62
N ASN A 426 8.07 13.21 -4.78
CA ASN A 426 6.77 13.39 -5.44
C ASN A 426 5.86 14.23 -4.55
N ALA A 427 5.83 13.90 -3.25
CA ALA A 427 5.12 14.69 -2.25
C ALA A 427 5.63 16.15 -2.18
N ALA A 428 6.95 16.37 -2.22
CA ALA A 428 7.54 17.69 -2.24
C ALA A 428 7.18 18.46 -3.52
N ALA A 429 7.23 17.81 -4.69
CA ALA A 429 6.87 18.42 -5.96
C ALA A 429 5.39 18.84 -5.97
N ILE A 430 4.48 17.98 -5.50
CA ILE A 430 3.05 18.30 -5.43
C ILE A 430 2.77 19.40 -4.40
N ALA A 431 3.34 19.33 -3.20
CA ALA A 431 3.16 20.37 -2.19
C ALA A 431 3.57 21.76 -2.72
N ALA A 432 4.67 21.84 -3.46
CA ALA A 432 5.17 23.08 -4.05
C ALA A 432 4.26 23.68 -5.15
N ARG A 433 3.34 22.89 -5.72
CA ARG A 433 2.38 23.39 -6.71
C ARG A 433 1.19 24.11 -6.09
N PHE A 434 0.95 23.95 -4.78
CA PHE A 434 -0.13 24.62 -4.07
C PHE A 434 0.42 25.81 -3.25
N PRO A 435 -0.18 27.01 -3.35
CA PRO A 435 0.27 28.16 -2.57
C PRO A 435 0.22 27.94 -1.04
N GLN A 436 -0.69 27.08 -0.57
CA GLN A 436 -0.85 26.71 0.83
C GLN A 436 -0.47 25.25 1.09
N GLY A 437 0.42 24.68 0.26
CA GLY A 437 0.92 23.31 0.43
C GLY A 437 1.88 23.19 1.62
N HIS A 438 1.61 22.23 2.51
CA HIS A 438 2.46 21.92 3.66
C HIS A 438 2.85 20.45 3.65
N LEU A 439 4.14 20.16 3.51
CA LEU A 439 4.68 18.80 3.54
C LEU A 439 5.09 18.39 4.96
N VAL A 440 4.61 17.22 5.38
CA VAL A 440 5.05 16.51 6.59
C VAL A 440 5.73 15.21 6.21
N THR A 441 7.00 15.09 6.59
CA THR A 441 7.79 13.87 6.39
C THR A 441 7.77 13.00 7.64
N VAL A 442 7.61 11.69 7.47
CA VAL A 442 7.51 10.75 8.59
C VAL A 442 8.59 9.66 8.47
N PRO A 443 9.71 9.78 9.21
CA PRO A 443 10.80 8.82 9.16
C PRO A 443 10.37 7.44 9.67
N GLY A 444 10.84 6.37 9.03
CA GLY A 444 10.54 4.99 9.43
C GLY A 444 9.19 4.45 8.97
N VAL A 445 8.33 5.30 8.40
CA VAL A 445 7.04 4.91 7.84
C VAL A 445 7.16 4.64 6.34
N GLY A 446 6.50 3.58 5.87
CA GLY A 446 6.38 3.24 4.46
C GLY A 446 5.18 3.91 3.81
N HIS A 447 4.48 3.18 2.94
CA HIS A 447 3.31 3.67 2.21
C HIS A 447 2.06 3.82 3.08
N SER A 448 1.21 4.79 2.78
CA SER A 448 -0.03 5.15 3.53
C SER A 448 0.25 5.59 4.97
N VAL A 449 0.84 6.79 5.12
CA VAL A 449 1.41 7.30 6.38
C VAL A 449 0.40 7.35 7.51
N LEU A 450 -0.84 7.79 7.26
CA LEU A 450 -1.85 7.96 8.33
C LEU A 450 -2.28 6.64 8.96
N GLY A 451 -2.18 5.53 8.22
CA GLY A 451 -2.42 4.18 8.73
C GLY A 451 -1.17 3.48 9.27
N ALA A 452 0.03 3.93 8.88
CA ALA A 452 1.29 3.25 9.17
C ALA A 452 2.16 3.92 10.25
N ASP A 453 1.90 5.18 10.62
CA ASP A 453 2.63 5.88 11.68
C ASP A 453 2.22 5.41 13.09
N LEU A 454 3.11 4.68 13.75
CA LEU A 454 2.91 4.15 15.11
C LEU A 454 3.15 5.19 16.21
N THR A 455 3.61 6.40 15.87
CA THR A 455 3.82 7.51 16.83
C THR A 455 2.59 8.40 16.99
N ARG A 456 1.62 8.29 16.07
CA ARG A 456 0.46 9.20 15.92
C ARG A 456 0.81 10.65 15.55
N CYS A 457 2.08 10.97 15.30
CA CYS A 457 2.47 12.33 14.90
C CYS A 457 1.76 12.79 13.62
N ALA A 458 1.58 11.90 12.63
CA ALA A 458 0.84 12.23 11.42
C ALA A 458 -0.63 12.54 11.70
N GLN A 459 -1.26 11.82 12.62
CA GLN A 459 -2.66 12.06 13.03
C GLN A 459 -2.78 13.38 13.79
N ASP A 460 -1.86 13.68 14.70
CA ASP A 460 -1.82 14.95 15.43
C ASP A 460 -1.56 16.14 14.50
N ALA A 461 -0.76 15.95 13.44
CA ALA A 461 -0.55 16.94 12.39
C ALA A 461 -1.84 17.24 11.62
N VAL A 462 -2.66 16.23 11.31
CA VAL A 462 -4.01 16.45 10.73
C VAL A 462 -4.87 17.29 11.67
N GLY A 463 -4.93 16.95 12.96
CA GLY A 463 -5.70 17.71 13.96
C GLY A 463 -5.26 19.18 14.05
N THR A 464 -3.95 19.42 14.08
CA THR A 464 -3.36 20.76 14.08
C THR A 464 -3.77 21.55 12.84
N TRP A 465 -3.64 20.94 11.66
CA TRP A 465 -4.00 21.57 10.39
C TRP A 465 -5.50 21.87 10.28
N LEU A 466 -6.36 20.94 10.68
CA LEU A 466 -7.82 21.16 10.70
C LEU A 466 -8.21 22.29 11.65
N SER A 467 -7.43 22.57 12.70
CA SER A 467 -7.67 23.69 13.61
C SER A 467 -7.16 25.05 13.10
N GLY A 468 -6.53 25.09 11.90
CA GLY A 468 -5.91 26.29 11.33
C GLY A 468 -4.47 26.54 11.81
N GLY A 469 -3.90 25.60 12.58
CA GLY A 469 -2.49 25.63 12.97
C GLY A 469 -1.56 25.13 11.87
N VAL A 470 -0.25 25.34 12.08
CA VAL A 470 0.81 24.84 11.19
C VAL A 470 1.41 23.57 11.79
N PRO A 471 1.23 22.39 11.17
CA PRO A 471 1.85 21.15 11.64
C PRO A 471 3.39 21.18 11.54
N PRO A 472 4.10 20.28 12.22
CA PRO A 472 5.54 20.14 11.99
C PRO A 472 5.83 19.69 10.55
N SER A 473 6.93 20.13 9.95
CA SER A 473 7.36 19.63 8.62
C SER A 473 7.97 18.22 8.70
N ARG A 474 8.29 17.74 9.91
CA ARG A 474 8.88 16.43 10.13
C ARG A 474 8.46 15.84 11.47
N CYS A 475 8.01 14.59 11.44
CA CYS A 475 7.68 13.82 12.61
C CYS A 475 8.91 13.14 13.25
N PRO A 476 8.82 12.73 14.53
CA PRO A 476 9.75 11.74 15.09
C PRO A 476 9.76 10.47 14.25
N ARG A 477 10.85 9.72 14.31
CA ARG A 477 10.95 8.44 13.61
C ARG A 477 9.96 7.43 14.21
N SER A 478 9.07 6.88 13.39
CA SER A 478 8.21 5.78 13.77
C SER A 478 9.02 4.50 13.98
N PRO A 479 8.80 3.76 15.10
CA PRO A 479 9.43 2.46 15.30
C PRO A 479 8.90 1.44 14.29
N MET A 480 9.70 0.41 13.98
CA MET A 480 9.20 -0.71 13.19
C MET A 480 8.34 -1.64 14.05
N LEU A 481 7.32 -2.26 13.45
CA LEU A 481 6.54 -3.30 14.11
C LEU A 481 7.44 -4.45 14.57
N VAL A 482 8.32 -4.92 13.69
CA VAL A 482 9.39 -5.88 14.00
C VAL A 482 10.70 -5.37 13.42
N ASN A 483 11.77 -5.39 14.21
CA ASN A 483 13.08 -4.97 13.76
C ASN A 483 13.70 -5.96 12.75
N PRO A 484 14.60 -5.48 11.86
CA PRO A 484 15.36 -6.35 10.99
C PRO A 484 16.09 -7.48 11.73
N ILE A 485 15.96 -8.70 11.22
CA ILE A 485 16.60 -9.86 11.83
C ILE A 485 18.11 -9.89 11.52
N GLY A 486 18.88 -10.53 12.39
CA GLY A 486 20.30 -10.77 12.15
C GLY A 486 20.59 -11.86 11.09
N PRO A 487 21.86 -12.25 10.89
CA PRO A 487 22.25 -13.11 9.79
C PRO A 487 21.63 -14.50 9.91
N ILE A 488 21.14 -15.01 8.78
CA ILE A 488 20.61 -16.37 8.66
C ILE A 488 21.78 -17.36 8.75
N PRO A 489 21.80 -18.27 9.75
CA PRO A 489 22.88 -19.23 9.93
C PRO A 489 23.02 -20.18 8.73
N ALA A 490 24.23 -20.38 8.23
CA ALA A 490 24.49 -21.35 7.15
C ALA A 490 24.34 -22.81 7.62
N SER A 491 24.66 -23.07 8.90
CA SER A 491 24.58 -24.38 9.53
C SER A 491 24.44 -24.23 11.05
N PHE A 492 24.11 -25.31 11.74
CA PHE A 492 24.16 -25.36 13.20
C PHE A 492 25.57 -25.10 13.75
N THR A 493 26.62 -25.54 13.03
CA THR A 493 28.02 -25.34 13.42
C THR A 493 28.55 -23.94 13.09
N ALA A 494 27.76 -23.08 12.42
CA ALA A 494 28.09 -21.67 12.24
C ALA A 494 27.58 -20.79 13.41
N LEU A 495 26.76 -21.34 14.31
CA LEU A 495 26.28 -20.61 15.50
C LEU A 495 27.38 -20.45 16.55
N SER A 496 27.30 -19.40 17.37
CA SER A 496 28.32 -19.10 18.39
C SER A 496 28.64 -20.32 19.26
N PRO A 497 29.92 -20.72 19.37
CA PRO A 497 30.31 -21.94 20.09
C PRO A 497 30.37 -21.75 21.61
N ARG A 498 30.12 -20.54 22.16
CA ARG A 498 30.20 -20.25 23.59
C ARG A 498 29.29 -21.21 24.38
N GLY A 499 29.87 -22.16 25.13
CA GLY A 499 29.12 -23.19 25.86
C GLY A 499 28.81 -24.46 25.04
N GLY A 500 29.54 -24.72 23.96
CA GLY A 500 29.46 -25.95 23.15
C GLY A 500 28.12 -26.11 22.42
N VAL A 501 27.65 -27.36 22.28
CA VAL A 501 26.37 -27.67 21.62
C VAL A 501 25.21 -26.93 22.27
N ARG A 502 25.17 -26.83 23.61
CA ARG A 502 24.11 -26.11 24.33
C ARG A 502 24.08 -24.63 24.01
N GLY A 503 25.26 -24.00 23.93
CA GLY A 503 25.40 -22.61 23.54
C GLY A 503 24.93 -22.34 22.12
N ARG A 504 25.35 -23.19 21.18
CA ARG A 504 24.89 -23.14 19.78
C ARG A 504 23.38 -23.33 19.71
N THR A 505 22.83 -24.31 20.43
CA THR A 505 21.39 -24.52 20.52
C THR A 505 20.66 -23.29 21.04
N LEU A 506 21.12 -22.68 22.13
CA LEU A 506 20.52 -21.48 22.70
C LEU A 506 20.52 -20.31 21.71
N ALA A 507 21.65 -20.05 21.05
CA ALA A 507 21.75 -19.02 20.02
C ALA A 507 20.87 -19.30 18.80
N GLY A 508 20.75 -20.57 18.42
CA GLY A 508 19.86 -21.01 17.34
C GLY A 508 18.39 -20.83 17.69
N VAL A 509 17.98 -21.12 18.93
CA VAL A 509 16.61 -20.88 19.41
C VAL A 509 16.30 -19.39 19.37
N ALA A 510 17.17 -18.54 19.92
CA ALA A 510 17.01 -17.09 19.90
C ALA A 510 16.79 -16.55 18.47
N LYS A 511 17.63 -16.97 17.51
CA LYS A 511 17.47 -16.59 16.11
C LYS A 511 16.17 -17.12 15.50
N THR A 512 15.79 -18.37 15.80
CA THR A 512 14.56 -18.99 15.31
C THR A 512 13.30 -18.28 15.83
N VAL A 513 13.30 -17.85 17.09
CA VAL A 513 12.18 -17.10 17.68
C VAL A 513 12.07 -15.69 17.08
N ARG A 514 13.19 -15.00 16.88
CA ARG A 514 13.20 -13.67 16.24
C ARG A 514 12.72 -13.71 14.79
N GLU A 515 13.14 -14.70 14.01
CA GLU A 515 12.63 -14.86 12.64
C GLU A 515 11.16 -15.31 12.63
N ALA A 516 10.72 -16.15 13.57
CA ALA A 516 9.30 -16.47 13.72
C ALA A 516 8.44 -15.22 14.05
N ALA A 517 8.96 -14.28 14.84
CA ALA A 517 8.29 -13.00 15.09
C ALA A 517 8.21 -12.12 13.82
N ALA A 518 9.24 -12.12 12.99
CA ALA A 518 9.20 -11.46 11.68
C ALA A 518 8.18 -12.13 10.75
N SER A 519 8.14 -13.47 10.73
CA SER A 519 7.11 -14.22 9.99
C SER A 519 5.69 -13.99 10.55
N TRP A 520 5.53 -13.75 11.86
CA TRP A 520 4.24 -13.35 12.44
C TRP A 520 3.75 -12.02 11.87
N ALA A 521 4.65 -11.07 11.60
CA ALA A 521 4.28 -9.76 11.06
C ALA A 521 3.64 -9.81 9.67
N PHE A 522 3.92 -10.85 8.86
CA PHE A 522 3.22 -11.07 7.58
C PHE A 522 1.70 -11.20 7.76
N ALA A 523 1.22 -11.65 8.93
CA ALA A 523 -0.21 -11.78 9.21
C ALA A 523 -0.89 -10.46 9.62
N PHE A 524 -0.15 -9.35 9.73
CA PHE A 524 -0.70 -8.05 10.15
C PHE A 524 -0.64 -6.97 9.09
N THR A 525 0.25 -7.12 8.11
CA THR A 525 0.60 -6.05 7.17
C THR A 525 0.63 -6.51 5.71
N GLY A 526 0.01 -7.66 5.40
CA GLY A 526 -0.21 -8.14 4.03
C GLY A 526 -1.69 -8.01 3.64
N PHE A 527 -1.99 -8.06 2.33
CA PHE A 527 -3.36 -7.98 1.82
C PHE A 527 -4.17 -9.25 2.15
N SER A 528 -3.52 -10.41 2.15
CA SER A 528 -4.10 -11.64 2.69
C SER A 528 -3.36 -12.14 3.91
N THR A 529 -4.09 -12.81 4.80
CA THR A 529 -3.57 -13.31 6.07
C THR A 529 -3.13 -14.77 5.94
N PRO A 530 -1.82 -15.09 5.94
CA PRO A 530 -1.38 -16.48 5.86
C PRO A 530 -1.70 -17.19 7.18
N HIS A 531 -2.56 -18.20 7.14
CA HIS A 531 -2.88 -19.02 8.32
C HIS A 531 -1.69 -19.81 8.86
N SER A 532 -0.71 -20.10 8.00
CA SER A 532 0.46 -20.89 8.37
C SER A 532 1.65 -20.63 7.45
N ILE A 533 2.83 -20.43 8.02
CA ILE A 533 4.06 -20.13 7.30
C ILE A 533 5.11 -21.19 7.61
N ALA A 534 5.76 -21.74 6.57
CA ALA A 534 6.80 -22.73 6.76
C ALA A 534 8.11 -22.09 7.27
N GLY A 535 8.82 -22.80 8.14
CA GLY A 535 10.20 -22.42 8.50
C GLY A 535 11.17 -22.66 7.35
N LEU A 536 12.29 -21.96 7.36
CA LEU A 536 13.30 -22.04 6.28
C LEU A 536 13.74 -23.46 5.94
N TYR A 537 13.83 -24.34 6.95
CA TYR A 537 14.21 -25.76 6.81
C TYR A 537 13.09 -26.72 7.23
N GLY A 538 11.85 -26.24 7.30
CA GLY A 538 10.67 -27.02 7.65
C GLY A 538 10.02 -26.64 8.98
N GLY A 539 8.98 -27.40 9.33
CA GLY A 539 8.05 -27.03 10.38
C GLY A 539 7.22 -25.81 10.00
N VAL A 540 6.38 -25.35 10.93
CA VAL A 540 5.38 -24.31 10.65
C VAL A 540 5.18 -23.38 11.84
N VAL A 541 5.00 -22.09 11.55
CA VAL A 541 4.43 -21.09 12.46
C VAL A 541 2.97 -20.86 12.08
N ARG A 542 2.08 -20.83 13.08
CA ARG A 542 0.68 -20.43 12.92
C ARG A 542 0.42 -19.19 13.77
N THR A 543 -0.16 -18.18 13.17
CA THR A 543 -0.45 -16.88 13.79
C THR A 543 -1.92 -16.80 14.18
N SER A 544 -2.22 -16.12 15.27
CA SER A 544 -3.59 -15.80 15.69
C SER A 544 -3.56 -14.56 16.56
N GLY A 545 -3.90 -13.41 15.96
CA GLY A 545 -3.82 -12.11 16.62
C GLY A 545 -2.47 -11.90 17.31
N THR A 546 -2.49 -11.55 18.58
CA THR A 546 -1.28 -11.29 19.38
C THR A 546 -0.48 -12.54 19.77
N THR A 547 -0.78 -13.71 19.20
CA THR A 547 -0.12 -14.99 19.52
C THR A 547 0.40 -15.70 18.27
N PHE A 548 1.41 -16.57 18.48
CA PHE A 548 1.78 -17.56 17.47
C PHE A 548 2.26 -18.87 18.10
N THR A 549 2.11 -19.96 17.36
CA THR A 549 2.56 -21.29 17.75
C THR A 549 3.57 -21.85 16.75
N LEU A 550 4.61 -22.51 17.26
CA LEU A 550 5.62 -23.19 16.47
C LEU A 550 5.43 -24.70 16.58
N LYS A 551 5.41 -25.39 15.43
CA LYS A 551 5.44 -26.85 15.37
C LYS A 551 6.65 -27.29 14.55
N ARG A 552 7.66 -27.82 15.25
CA ARG A 552 8.95 -28.27 14.70
C ARG A 552 9.60 -27.24 13.76
N TYR A 553 9.34 -25.96 14.01
CA TYR A 553 9.76 -24.84 13.18
C TYR A 553 11.29 -24.73 13.16
N SER A 554 11.87 -24.48 11.98
CA SER A 554 13.31 -24.55 11.79
C SER A 554 13.84 -23.42 10.91
N LEU A 555 14.56 -22.49 11.52
CA LEU A 555 15.42 -21.52 10.82
C LEU A 555 16.82 -22.09 10.56
N VAL A 556 17.29 -23.03 11.39
CA VAL A 556 18.66 -23.56 11.35
C VAL A 556 18.65 -25.06 11.04
N PRO A 557 19.44 -25.54 10.07
CA PRO A 557 19.50 -26.96 9.74
C PRO A 557 19.84 -27.82 10.96
N GLY A 558 18.97 -28.79 11.28
CA GLY A 558 19.16 -29.73 12.39
C GLY A 558 18.72 -29.24 13.77
N LEU A 559 18.14 -28.04 13.87
CA LEU A 559 17.48 -27.50 15.06
C LEU A 559 15.99 -27.31 14.77
N GLN A 560 15.14 -27.80 15.66
CA GLN A 560 13.68 -27.63 15.58
C GLN A 560 13.15 -27.05 16.89
N VAL A 561 12.22 -26.11 16.79
CA VAL A 561 11.59 -25.44 17.93
C VAL A 561 10.09 -25.66 17.87
N SER A 562 9.49 -26.04 19.00
CA SER A 562 8.03 -26.08 19.15
C SER A 562 7.62 -25.34 20.42
N GLY A 563 6.52 -24.59 20.39
CA GLY A 563 6.14 -23.75 21.52
C GLY A 563 5.03 -22.78 21.19
N THR A 564 4.60 -22.03 22.20
CA THR A 564 3.55 -21.01 22.08
C THR A 564 4.06 -19.69 22.62
N PHE A 565 3.74 -18.62 21.91
CA PHE A 565 4.21 -17.27 22.16
C PHE A 565 3.04 -16.30 22.17
N ARG A 566 3.13 -15.30 23.05
CA ARG A 566 2.21 -14.17 23.10
C ARG A 566 3.01 -12.87 23.05
N LEU A 567 2.41 -11.84 22.48
CA LEU A 567 2.97 -10.50 22.46
C LEU A 567 3.21 -10.05 23.91
N TYR A 568 4.41 -9.53 24.15
CA TYR A 568 4.80 -8.94 25.41
C TYR A 568 4.16 -7.55 25.53
N GLN A 569 3.35 -7.37 26.56
CA GLN A 569 2.73 -6.09 26.90
C GLN A 569 3.40 -5.59 28.19
N PRO A 570 4.20 -4.51 28.14
CA PRO A 570 4.74 -3.89 29.35
C PRO A 570 3.64 -3.14 30.11
N ASP A 571 3.80 -3.01 31.43
CA ASP A 571 2.84 -2.29 32.29
C ASP A 571 2.77 -0.78 31.97
N ALA A 572 3.87 -0.21 31.44
CA ALA A 572 3.93 1.17 30.96
C ALA A 572 4.75 1.25 29.65
N GLY A 573 4.30 2.08 28.72
CA GLY A 573 4.98 2.35 27.45
C GLY A 573 4.59 1.44 26.29
N SER A 574 5.23 1.65 25.14
CA SER A 574 4.93 0.92 23.91
C SER A 574 5.55 -0.48 23.91
N ALA A 575 4.79 -1.47 23.44
CA ALA A 575 5.28 -2.82 23.15
C ALA A 575 6.12 -2.89 21.86
N LEU A 576 6.41 -1.75 21.22
CA LEU A 576 7.17 -1.67 19.97
C LEU A 576 8.68 -1.49 20.21
N PRO A 577 9.54 -2.12 19.39
CA PRO A 577 9.20 -3.17 18.42
C PRO A 577 8.64 -4.42 19.13
N ALA A 578 7.72 -5.13 18.47
CA ALA A 578 7.00 -6.27 19.01
C ALA A 578 7.96 -7.34 19.54
N ARG A 579 7.75 -7.71 20.81
CA ARG A 579 8.50 -8.75 21.51
C ARG A 579 7.55 -9.85 21.96
N PHE A 580 8.05 -11.08 22.05
CA PHE A 580 7.22 -12.22 22.39
C PHE A 580 7.78 -12.98 23.58
N VAL A 581 6.87 -13.39 24.47
CA VAL A 581 7.18 -14.24 25.62
C VAL A 581 6.46 -15.57 25.49
N GLY A 582 7.05 -16.63 26.05
CA GLY A 582 6.48 -17.96 25.90
C GLY A 582 7.37 -19.08 26.41
N SER A 583 7.11 -20.28 25.92
CA SER A 583 7.90 -21.46 26.22
C SER A 583 8.22 -22.24 24.95
N VAL A 584 9.40 -22.85 24.91
CA VAL A 584 9.86 -23.65 23.80
C VAL A 584 10.37 -25.00 24.25
N ARG A 585 10.02 -26.03 23.48
CA ARG A 585 10.68 -27.34 23.45
C ARG A 585 11.65 -27.35 22.28
N VAL A 586 12.89 -27.71 22.59
CA VAL A 586 13.99 -27.80 21.63
C VAL A 586 14.19 -29.25 21.21
N LEU A 587 14.20 -29.45 19.90
CA LEU A 587 14.28 -30.75 19.22
C LEU A 587 15.31 -30.67 18.08
N GLY A 588 15.50 -31.79 17.39
CA GLY A 588 16.31 -31.88 16.17
C GLY A 588 17.63 -32.61 16.39
N PRO A 589 18.19 -33.23 15.35
CA PRO A 589 19.30 -34.18 15.46
C PRO A 589 20.63 -33.55 15.88
N LYS A 590 20.79 -32.23 15.72
CA LYS A 590 22.06 -31.53 16.04
C LYS A 590 22.00 -30.75 17.35
N ALA A 591 20.82 -30.54 17.91
CA ALA A 591 20.61 -29.67 19.06
C ALA A 591 20.66 -30.42 20.38
N ALA A 592 21.06 -29.74 21.46
CA ALA A 592 20.85 -30.24 22.82
C ALA A 592 19.36 -30.09 23.17
N HIS A 593 18.64 -31.20 23.34
CA HIS A 593 17.19 -31.17 23.60
C HIS A 593 16.89 -30.62 24.98
N GLY A 594 15.69 -30.05 25.14
CA GLY A 594 15.23 -29.54 26.42
C GLY A 594 14.14 -28.50 26.29
N SER A 595 13.99 -27.67 27.32
CA SER A 595 12.94 -26.66 27.42
C SER A 595 13.50 -25.33 27.88
N LEU A 596 13.04 -24.25 27.26
CA LEU A 596 13.39 -22.88 27.61
C LEU A 596 12.12 -22.05 27.78
N SER A 597 12.11 -21.14 28.73
CA SER A 597 11.22 -20.00 28.77
C SER A 597 11.83 -18.86 27.96
N VAL A 598 11.02 -18.19 27.16
CA VAL A 598 11.36 -16.97 26.43
C VAL A 598 10.77 -15.81 27.22
N GLY A 599 11.63 -15.07 27.91
CA GLY A 599 11.28 -13.84 28.59
C GLY A 599 11.50 -12.61 27.71
N PRO A 600 11.20 -11.39 28.22
CA PRO A 600 11.29 -10.15 27.44
C PRO A 600 12.70 -9.80 26.96
N SER A 601 13.73 -10.33 27.61
CA SER A 601 15.14 -10.06 27.32
C SER A 601 16.05 -11.30 27.37
N ALA A 602 15.57 -12.43 27.90
CA ALA A 602 16.40 -13.61 28.12
C ALA A 602 15.66 -14.93 27.87
N LEU A 603 16.42 -15.90 27.37
CA LEU A 603 16.05 -17.31 27.33
C LEU A 603 16.63 -18.00 28.57
N VAL A 604 15.80 -18.72 29.32
CA VAL A 604 16.21 -19.44 30.53
C VAL A 604 15.60 -20.84 30.54
N GLY A 605 16.38 -21.86 30.87
CA GLY A 605 15.85 -23.20 31.04
C GLY A 605 16.93 -24.27 31.08
N ARG A 606 16.63 -25.45 30.55
CA ARG A 606 17.56 -26.58 30.51
C ARG A 606 17.76 -27.11 29.10
N LEU A 607 19.01 -27.33 28.72
CA LEU A 607 19.39 -28.00 27.46
C LEU A 607 20.38 -29.12 27.76
N GLY A 608 20.11 -30.34 27.28
CA GLY A 608 20.89 -31.53 27.60
C GLY A 608 21.11 -31.69 29.11
N GLY A 609 20.04 -31.56 29.88
CA GLY A 609 20.00 -31.67 31.35
C GLY A 609 20.55 -30.48 32.15
N ARG A 610 21.33 -29.57 31.54
CA ARG A 610 22.01 -28.47 32.25
C ARG A 610 21.26 -27.15 32.12
N ARG A 611 21.29 -26.33 33.18
CA ARG A 611 20.76 -24.96 33.16
C ARG A 611 21.52 -24.11 32.15
N VAL A 612 20.80 -23.29 31.40
CA VAL A 612 21.36 -22.32 30.46
C VAL A 612 20.61 -21.00 30.58
N ARG A 613 21.32 -19.90 30.28
CA ARG A 613 20.77 -18.54 30.18
C ARG A 613 21.47 -17.80 29.05
N GLY A 614 20.73 -17.02 28.28
CA GLY A 614 21.26 -16.20 27.21
C GLY A 614 20.25 -15.16 26.72
N PRO A 615 20.64 -14.28 25.80
CA PRO A 615 19.74 -13.27 25.26
C PRO A 615 18.61 -13.91 24.45
N ALA A 616 17.40 -13.35 24.57
CA ALA A 616 16.21 -13.77 23.80
C ALA A 616 16.28 -13.34 22.34
#